data_AF-A0A6S6VU02-F1
#
_entry.id   AF-A0A6S6VU02-F1
#
_cell.length_a   1.000
_cell.length_b   1.000
_cell.length_c   1.000
_cell.angle_alpha   90.00
_cell.angle_beta   90.00
_cell.angle_gamma   90.00
#
_symmetry.space_group_name_H-M   'P 1'
#
loop_
_entity.id
_entity.type
_entity.pdbx_description
1 polymer ?
#
loop_
_entity_poly.entity_id
_entity_poly.type
_entity_poly.pdbx_seq_one_letter_code
_entity_poly.pdbx_strand_id
1 'polypeptide(L)'
;MIWQSLYLLLSLLLCHQSAAQGTPYPPPYGVKEGAPDPPPDGLKTIKHDCNVDLTSKYAINDRPGHTGNYECYPFTLHAIRNSYCDQLGNYLYVYAEVHDKGAWSMYIVGGTLGGPPKSATYTFAKPDYQQSRNIGCFEDQSSVDMTLYSYA
;
A
#
# COMPACT_ATOMS: atom_id res chain seq x y z
N MET A 1 -4.72 10.60 -43.70
CA MET A 1 -4.99 11.44 -42.50
C MET A 1 -5.19 10.63 -41.21
N ILE A 2 -5.63 9.37 -41.23
CA ILE A 2 -5.85 8.54 -40.03
C ILE A 2 -4.54 8.19 -39.27
N TRP A 3 -3.42 8.04 -39.98
CA TRP A 3 -2.14 7.65 -39.39
C TRP A 3 -1.55 8.67 -38.43
N GLN A 4 -1.67 9.98 -38.70
CA GLN A 4 -1.15 11.03 -37.80
C GLN A 4 -1.93 11.09 -36.48
N SER A 5 -3.25 10.90 -36.51
CA SER A 5 -4.07 10.83 -35.31
C SER A 5 -3.75 9.62 -34.44
N LEU A 6 -3.39 8.48 -35.06
CA LEU A 6 -2.98 7.27 -34.34
C LEU A 6 -1.63 7.48 -33.61
N TYR A 7 -0.66 8.12 -34.26
CA TYR A 7 0.63 8.44 -33.63
C TYR A 7 0.48 9.39 -32.45
N LEU A 8 -0.38 10.41 -32.56
CA LEU A 8 -0.69 11.33 -31.46
C LEU A 8 -1.34 10.61 -30.27
N LEU A 9 -2.29 9.70 -30.53
CA LEU A 9 -2.96 8.93 -29.48
C LEU A 9 -2.00 7.95 -28.78
N LEU A 10 -1.15 7.26 -29.53
CA LEU A 10 -0.09 6.39 -28.99
C LEU A 10 0.93 7.18 -28.16
N SER A 11 1.33 8.37 -28.62
CA SER A 11 2.26 9.23 -27.88
C SER A 11 1.64 9.71 -26.56
N LEU A 12 0.35 10.07 -26.57
CA LEU A 12 -0.39 10.43 -25.36
C LEU A 12 -0.51 9.25 -24.38
N LEU A 13 -0.83 8.05 -24.87
CA LEU A 13 -0.91 6.84 -24.05
C LEU A 13 0.44 6.49 -23.40
N LEU A 14 1.54 6.59 -24.15
CA LEU A 14 2.89 6.36 -23.64
C LEU A 14 3.31 7.42 -22.60
N CYS A 15 2.96 8.69 -22.82
CA CYS A 15 3.20 9.75 -21.82
C CYS A 15 2.41 9.52 -20.52
N HIS A 16 1.18 9.00 -20.59
CA HIS A 16 0.39 8.68 -19.40
C HIS A 16 1.02 7.53 -18.58
N GLN A 17 1.63 6.54 -19.25
CA GLN A 17 2.32 5.45 -18.55
C GLN A 17 3.56 5.94 -17.79
N SER A 18 4.35 6.85 -18.38
CA SER A 18 5.51 7.44 -17.70
C SER A 18 5.11 8.33 -16.51
N ALA A 19 3.96 9.02 -16.57
CA ALA A 19 3.45 9.82 -15.47
C ALA A 19 2.82 8.97 -14.33
N ALA A 20 2.29 7.79 -14.66
CA ALA A 20 1.70 6.87 -13.68
C ALA A 20 2.75 6.26 -12.74
N GLN A 21 4.02 6.14 -13.16
CA GLN A 21 5.09 5.58 -12.34
C GLN A 21 5.54 6.48 -11.16
N GLY A 22 5.08 7.74 -11.10
CA GLY A 22 5.42 8.66 -10.01
C GLY A 22 4.24 9.16 -9.18
N THR A 23 3.01 8.72 -9.49
CA THR A 23 1.82 9.15 -8.75
C THR A 23 1.47 8.08 -7.72
N PRO A 24 1.42 8.40 -6.41
CA PRO A 24 0.98 7.42 -5.41
C PRO A 24 -0.49 7.05 -5.65
N TYR A 25 -0.84 5.78 -5.43
CA TYR A 25 -2.25 5.39 -5.32
C TYR A 25 -2.96 6.23 -4.26
N PRO A 26 -4.27 6.45 -4.39
CA PRO A 26 -5.03 7.13 -3.36
C PRO A 26 -4.93 6.36 -2.02
N PRO A 27 -5.01 7.07 -0.88
CA PRO A 27 -5.14 6.41 0.40
C PRO A 27 -6.48 5.66 0.49
N PRO A 28 -6.61 4.69 1.42
CA PRO A 28 -7.88 4.05 1.79
C PRO A 28 -8.96 5.05 2.20
N TYR A 29 -10.20 4.57 2.35
CA TYR A 29 -11.36 5.38 2.76
C TYR A 29 -11.08 6.30 3.95
N GLY A 30 -10.29 5.85 4.93
CA GLY A 30 -9.83 6.68 6.04
C GLY A 30 -8.37 6.43 6.39
N VAL A 31 -7.68 7.50 6.81
CA VAL A 31 -6.33 7.44 7.41
C VAL A 31 -6.32 8.31 8.65
N LYS A 32 -5.86 7.76 9.76
CA LYS A 32 -5.73 8.44 11.06
C LYS A 32 -4.37 8.14 11.66
N GLU A 33 -3.71 9.14 12.25
CA GLU A 33 -2.48 8.90 13.01
C GLU A 33 -2.77 8.09 14.29
N GLY A 34 -1.89 7.14 14.60
CA GLY A 34 -1.97 6.30 15.79
C GLY A 34 -2.91 5.10 15.67
N ALA A 35 -3.21 4.50 16.82
CA ALA A 35 -4.03 3.29 16.95
C ALA A 35 -5.50 3.51 16.54
N PRO A 36 -6.23 2.44 16.19
CA PRO A 36 -7.65 2.54 15.86
C PRO A 36 -8.46 3.03 17.06
N ASP A 37 -9.59 3.66 16.77
CA ASP A 37 -10.58 3.96 17.80
C ASP A 37 -11.09 2.67 18.46
N PRO A 38 -11.46 2.72 19.75
CA PRO A 38 -12.08 1.58 20.41
C PRO A 38 -13.36 1.17 19.68
N PRO A 39 -13.75 -0.13 19.77
CA PRO A 39 -14.97 -0.60 19.15
C PRO A 39 -16.18 0.13 19.76
N PRO A 40 -17.26 0.33 18.98
CA PRO A 40 -18.53 0.81 19.53
C PRO A 40 -19.04 -0.06 20.69
N ASP A 41 -19.85 0.52 21.58
CA ASP A 41 -20.44 -0.19 22.71
C ASP A 41 -21.19 -1.46 22.25
N GLY A 42 -20.91 -2.58 22.91
CA GLY A 42 -21.51 -3.87 22.62
C GLY A 42 -20.79 -4.69 21.53
N LEU A 43 -19.80 -4.12 20.83
CA LEU A 43 -18.96 -4.85 19.88
C LEU A 43 -17.59 -5.17 20.48
N LYS A 44 -17.02 -6.30 20.07
CA LYS A 44 -15.67 -6.68 20.45
C LYS A 44 -14.72 -6.51 19.28
N THR A 45 -13.56 -5.95 19.57
CA THR A 45 -12.45 -5.91 18.63
C THR A 45 -11.86 -7.31 18.45
N ILE A 46 -11.82 -7.78 17.21
CA ILE A 46 -11.04 -8.96 16.82
C ILE A 46 -9.74 -8.45 16.21
N LYS A 47 -8.61 -8.90 16.77
CA LYS A 47 -7.27 -8.62 16.26
C LYS A 47 -6.79 -9.79 15.42
N HIS A 48 -6.30 -9.50 14.22
CA HIS A 48 -5.57 -10.45 13.40
C HIS A 48 -4.18 -9.86 13.19
N ASP A 49 -3.21 -10.40 13.92
CA ASP A 49 -1.83 -9.95 13.81
C ASP A 49 -1.25 -10.43 12.48
N CYS A 50 -0.55 -9.52 11.81
CA CYS A 50 0.01 -9.77 10.51
C CYS A 50 1.36 -9.08 10.41
N ASN A 51 2.41 -9.88 10.22
CA ASN A 51 3.74 -9.36 10.01
C ASN A 51 4.16 -9.67 8.57
N VAL A 52 4.59 -8.63 7.87
CA VAL A 52 5.14 -8.75 6.53
C VAL A 52 6.64 -8.47 6.57
N ASP A 53 7.39 -9.52 6.27
CA ASP A 53 8.84 -9.44 6.15
C ASP A 53 9.23 -8.96 4.74
N LEU A 54 9.71 -7.72 4.63
CA LEU A 54 10.20 -7.16 3.37
C LEU A 54 11.65 -7.58 3.06
N THR A 55 12.30 -8.34 3.94
CA THR A 55 13.70 -8.78 3.77
C THR A 55 13.84 -10.02 2.87
N SER A 56 12.81 -10.86 2.75
CA SER A 56 13.00 -12.27 2.36
C SER A 56 12.85 -12.59 0.86
N LYS A 57 12.55 -11.64 -0.02
CA LYS A 57 12.47 -11.89 -1.48
C LYS A 57 13.74 -11.49 -2.24
N TYR A 58 14.86 -12.14 -1.92
CA TYR A 58 16.08 -12.04 -2.71
C TYR A 58 16.27 -13.20 -3.68
N ALA A 59 16.56 -12.86 -4.93
CA ALA A 59 17.58 -13.58 -5.69
C ALA A 59 18.90 -12.81 -5.48
N ILE A 60 19.79 -13.35 -4.65
CA ILE A 60 21.15 -12.85 -4.48
C ILE A 60 21.81 -12.87 -5.86
N ASN A 61 22.38 -11.74 -6.29
CA ASN A 61 23.10 -11.47 -7.55
C ASN A 61 22.31 -10.79 -8.68
N ASP A 62 21.10 -10.32 -8.39
CA ASP A 62 20.18 -9.69 -9.33
C ASP A 62 19.42 -8.67 -8.45
N ARG A 63 19.29 -7.36 -8.72
CA ARG A 63 18.23 -6.90 -9.62
C ARG A 63 17.99 -5.38 -9.52
N PRO A 64 17.69 -4.71 -10.64
CA PRO A 64 16.61 -3.74 -10.68
C PRO A 64 15.28 -4.44 -10.31
N GLY A 65 14.62 -4.00 -9.24
CA GLY A 65 13.24 -4.41 -8.89
C GLY A 65 13.11 -5.18 -7.58
N HIS A 66 13.16 -4.49 -6.44
CA HIS A 66 12.55 -4.98 -5.20
C HIS A 66 11.03 -4.89 -5.37
N THR A 67 10.41 -5.99 -5.76
CA THR A 67 8.96 -6.13 -5.84
C THR A 67 8.51 -7.42 -5.14
N GLY A 68 7.46 -7.34 -4.34
CA GLY A 68 6.97 -8.50 -3.59
C GLY A 68 5.49 -8.40 -3.28
N ASN A 69 4.79 -9.54 -3.40
CA ASN A 69 3.41 -9.72 -2.95
C ASN A 69 3.41 -10.49 -1.63
N TYR A 70 2.69 -10.00 -0.62
CA TYR A 70 2.60 -10.58 0.72
C TYR A 70 1.13 -10.71 1.09
N GLU A 71 0.72 -11.89 1.56
CA GLU A 71 -0.68 -12.18 1.87
C GLU A 71 -0.95 -11.98 3.35
N CYS A 72 -2.02 -11.25 3.64
CA CYS A 72 -2.41 -10.82 4.97
C CYS A 72 -3.94 -10.76 5.01
N TYR A 73 -4.63 -11.91 5.03
CA TYR A 73 -6.07 -11.96 4.78
C TYR A 73 -6.85 -10.96 5.67
N PRO A 74 -7.76 -10.15 5.11
CA PRO A 74 -8.30 -10.17 3.73
C PRO A 74 -7.51 -9.37 2.68
N PHE A 75 -6.29 -8.96 2.96
CA PHE A 75 -5.47 -8.10 2.12
C PHE A 75 -4.39 -8.88 1.37
N THR A 76 -4.01 -8.36 0.20
CA THR A 76 -2.71 -8.61 -0.41
C THR A 76 -1.94 -7.30 -0.42
N LEU A 77 -0.71 -7.34 0.09
CA LEU A 77 0.20 -6.22 0.13
C LEU A 77 1.22 -6.36 -0.98
N HIS A 78 1.52 -5.25 -1.63
CA HIS A 78 2.52 -5.13 -2.66
C HIS A 78 3.55 -4.11 -2.22
N ALA A 79 4.81 -4.51 -2.18
CA ALA A 79 5.94 -3.61 -1.98
C ALA A 79 6.68 -3.46 -3.31
N ILE A 80 6.92 -2.24 -3.76
CA ILE A 80 7.67 -1.94 -4.98
C ILE A 80 8.59 -0.73 -4.77
N ARG A 81 9.68 -0.63 -5.53
CA ARG A 81 10.38 0.67 -5.66
C ARG A 81 9.55 1.61 -6.52
N ASN A 82 9.40 2.85 -6.06
CA ASN A 82 8.60 3.87 -6.71
C ASN A 82 9.23 5.24 -6.44
N SER A 83 9.29 6.08 -7.46
CA SER A 83 9.86 7.43 -7.37
C SER A 83 9.24 8.31 -6.27
N TYR A 84 8.00 8.02 -5.86
CA TYR A 84 7.35 8.66 -4.71
C TYR A 84 8.08 8.40 -3.38
N CYS A 85 8.55 7.17 -3.15
CA CYS A 85 9.29 6.80 -1.95
C CYS A 85 10.81 6.91 -2.12
N ASP A 86 11.32 6.87 -3.36
CA ASP A 86 12.77 6.96 -3.63
C ASP A 86 13.39 8.28 -3.13
N GLN A 87 12.59 9.36 -3.05
CA GLN A 87 13.03 10.65 -2.48
C GLN A 87 13.44 10.54 -1.01
N LEU A 88 12.99 9.51 -0.31
CA LEU A 88 13.28 9.23 1.10
C LEU A 88 14.51 8.31 1.26
N GLY A 89 15.14 7.91 0.16
CA GLY A 89 16.29 7.00 0.16
C GLY A 89 15.88 5.55 -0.08
N ASN A 90 16.31 4.63 0.79
CA ASN A 90 16.07 3.20 0.65
C ASN A 90 14.68 2.80 1.18
N TYR A 91 13.63 3.34 0.59
CA TYR A 91 12.25 3.02 0.98
C TYR A 91 11.48 2.33 -0.15
N LEU A 92 10.65 1.37 0.21
CA LEU A 92 9.69 0.68 -0.66
C LEU A 92 8.31 1.30 -0.51
N TYR A 93 7.67 1.55 -1.64
CA TYR A 93 6.26 1.92 -1.70
C TYR A 93 5.39 0.68 -1.48
N VAL A 94 4.60 0.72 -0.42
CA VAL A 94 3.68 -0.36 -0.06
C VAL A 94 2.25 0.08 -0.30
N TYR A 95 1.50 -0.76 -1.01
CA TYR A 95 0.07 -0.60 -1.24
C TYR A 95 -0.67 -1.92 -0.99
N ALA A 96 -1.94 -1.84 -0.60
CA ALA A 96 -2.80 -3.01 -0.43
C ALA A 96 -3.90 -3.08 -1.47
N GLU A 97 -4.33 -4.31 -1.72
CA GLU A 97 -5.59 -4.66 -2.36
C GLU A 97 -6.44 -5.45 -1.35
N VAL A 98 -7.71 -5.04 -1.20
CA VAL A 98 -8.66 -5.70 -0.29
C VAL A 98 -9.51 -6.68 -1.08
N HIS A 99 -9.53 -7.94 -0.63
CA HIS A 99 -10.28 -9.03 -1.27
C HIS A 99 -11.58 -9.38 -0.55
N ASP A 100 -11.93 -8.64 0.50
CA ASP A 100 -13.19 -8.76 1.22
C ASP A 100 -14.00 -7.47 1.15
N LYS A 101 -15.34 -7.60 1.11
CA LYS A 101 -16.27 -6.46 1.03
C LYS A 101 -16.66 -5.87 2.39
N GLY A 102 -16.16 -6.45 3.47
CA GLY A 102 -16.34 -5.97 4.84
C GLY A 102 -15.63 -4.64 5.11
N ALA A 103 -15.86 -4.12 6.31
CA ALA A 103 -15.15 -2.95 6.82
C ALA A 103 -13.99 -3.42 7.71
N TRP A 104 -12.79 -2.94 7.40
CA TRP A 104 -11.56 -3.36 8.05
C TRP A 104 -10.75 -2.15 8.47
N SER A 105 -10.11 -2.20 9.63
CA SER A 105 -9.13 -1.20 10.03
C SER A 105 -7.78 -1.87 10.19
N MET A 106 -6.74 -1.30 9.58
CA MET A 106 -5.38 -1.82 9.59
C MET A 106 -4.49 -0.82 10.30
N TYR A 107 -3.97 -1.20 11.45
CA TYR A 107 -2.97 -0.42 12.16
C TYR A 107 -1.58 -0.84 11.73
N ILE A 108 -0.72 0.14 11.48
CA ILE A 108 0.65 -0.10 11.03
C ILE A 108 1.60 0.74 11.84
N VAL A 109 2.77 0.18 12.12
CA VAL A 109 3.84 0.82 12.84
C VAL A 109 5.00 1.12 11.90
N GLY A 110 5.55 2.33 11.98
CA GLY A 110 6.83 2.67 11.33
C GLY A 110 6.77 3.03 9.85
N GLY A 111 5.59 3.34 9.30
CA GLY A 111 5.44 3.79 7.91
C GLY A 111 5.75 5.28 7.72
N THR A 112 6.27 5.64 6.55
CA THR A 112 6.55 7.03 6.16
C THR A 112 5.53 7.52 5.12
N LEU A 113 4.83 8.61 5.44
CA LEU A 113 3.92 9.33 4.52
C LEU A 113 4.44 10.75 4.24
N GLY A 114 5.62 10.86 3.63
CA GLY A 114 6.25 12.15 3.32
C GLY A 114 6.88 12.87 4.52
N GLY A 115 7.32 12.14 5.54
CA GLY A 115 7.90 12.66 6.78
C GLY A 115 8.70 11.62 7.57
N PRO A 116 8.93 11.78 8.89
CA PRO A 116 9.52 10.71 9.68
C PRO A 116 8.56 9.51 9.81
N PRO A 117 9.07 8.30 10.13
CA PRO A 117 8.24 7.14 10.41
C PRO A 117 7.19 7.42 11.49
N LYS A 118 5.95 7.03 11.22
CA LYS A 118 4.80 7.19 12.12
C LYS A 118 3.93 5.94 12.12
N SER A 119 3.17 5.77 13.18
CA SER A 119 2.12 4.75 13.23
C SER A 119 0.80 5.35 12.78
N ALA A 120 0.01 4.59 12.03
CA ALA A 120 -1.26 5.04 11.47
C ALA A 120 -2.25 3.89 11.35
N THR A 121 -3.54 4.24 11.42
CA THR A 121 -4.65 3.35 11.15
C THR A 121 -5.27 3.71 9.81
N TYR A 122 -5.39 2.70 8.95
CA TYR A 122 -6.01 2.76 7.64
C TYR A 122 -7.35 2.04 7.68
N THR A 123 -8.43 2.77 7.45
CA THR A 123 -9.77 2.19 7.36
C THR A 123 -10.10 1.90 5.91
N PHE A 124 -10.41 0.64 5.63
CA PHE A 124 -10.87 0.14 4.35
C PHE A 124 -12.38 -0.10 4.41
N ALA A 125 -13.07 0.35 3.37
CA ALA A 125 -14.52 0.18 3.25
C ALA A 125 -14.88 -0.43 1.88
N LYS A 126 -16.17 -0.69 1.68
CA LYS A 126 -16.71 -1.23 0.42
C LYS A 126 -16.18 -0.55 -0.86
N PRO A 127 -15.94 0.79 -0.92
CA PRO A 127 -15.35 1.44 -2.10
C PRO A 127 -13.90 1.07 -2.41
N ASP A 128 -13.18 0.48 -1.45
CA ASP A 128 -11.77 0.08 -1.60
C ASP A 128 -11.61 -1.38 -2.06
N TYR A 129 -12.71 -2.13 -2.13
CA TYR A 129 -12.72 -3.50 -2.60
C TYR A 129 -12.12 -3.63 -4.01
N GLN A 130 -11.12 -4.49 -4.17
CA GLN A 130 -10.36 -4.69 -5.42
C GLN A 130 -9.72 -3.41 -5.99
N GLN A 131 -9.42 -2.43 -5.13
CA GLN A 131 -8.68 -1.22 -5.50
C GLN A 131 -7.31 -1.22 -4.83
N SER A 132 -6.28 -0.82 -5.56
CA SER A 132 -4.96 -0.58 -4.98
C SER A 132 -5.00 0.71 -4.15
N ARG A 133 -4.56 0.63 -2.89
CA ARG A 133 -4.54 1.75 -1.94
C ARG A 133 -3.20 1.91 -1.28
N ASN A 134 -2.71 3.15 -1.25
CA ASN A 134 -1.43 3.47 -0.63
C ASN A 134 -1.46 3.22 0.87
N ILE A 135 -0.47 2.49 1.36
CA ILE A 135 -0.25 2.26 2.77
C ILE A 135 0.95 3.06 3.28
N GLY A 136 1.98 3.26 2.47
CA GLY A 136 3.06 4.19 2.78
C GLY A 136 4.41 3.71 2.28
N CYS A 137 5.45 4.45 2.65
CA CYS A 137 6.83 4.11 2.36
C CYS A 137 7.46 3.41 3.57
N PHE A 138 8.08 2.25 3.38
CA PHE A 138 8.73 1.50 4.45
C PHE A 138 10.20 1.29 4.12
N GLU A 139 11.07 1.29 5.12
CA GLU A 139 12.50 1.08 4.88
C GLU A 139 12.71 -0.30 4.22
N ASP A 140 13.51 -0.34 3.16
CA ASP A 140 13.89 -1.59 2.51
C ASP A 140 14.64 -2.46 3.54
N GLN A 141 14.37 -3.77 3.55
CA GLN A 141 14.86 -4.71 4.57
C GLN A 141 14.31 -4.48 5.99
N SER A 142 13.18 -3.80 6.16
CA SER A 142 12.45 -3.75 7.43
C SER A 142 11.33 -4.80 7.50
N SER A 143 10.96 -5.20 8.71
CA SER A 143 9.69 -5.89 8.96
C SER A 143 8.59 -4.85 9.15
N VAL A 144 7.43 -5.08 8.53
CA VAL A 144 6.25 -4.25 8.74
C VAL A 144 5.31 -4.98 9.69
N ASP A 145 5.21 -4.46 10.92
CA ASP A 145 4.23 -4.92 11.89
C ASP A 145 2.88 -4.26 11.63
N MET A 146 1.88 -5.12 11.40
CA MET A 146 0.52 -4.70 11.16
C MET A 146 -0.45 -5.48 12.04
N THR A 147 -1.50 -4.80 12.47
CA THR A 147 -2.63 -5.46 13.14
C THR A 147 -3.90 -5.11 12.40
N LEU A 148 -4.63 -6.12 11.95
CA LEU A 148 -5.94 -5.95 11.35
C LEU A 148 -7.01 -6.04 12.44
N TYR A 149 -7.99 -5.16 12.32
CA TYR A 149 -9.09 -5.00 13.25
C TYR A 149 -10.41 -5.19 12.51
N SER A 150 -11.22 -6.10 13.03
CA SER A 150 -12.64 -6.24 12.68
C SER A 150 -13.51 -6.20 13.94
N TYR A 151 -14.81 -5.99 13.75
CA TYR A 151 -15.79 -5.97 14.84
C TYR A 151 -16.71 -7.19 14.75
N ALA A 152 -17.02 -7.78 15.90
CA ALA A 152 -18.03 -8.84 16.07
C ALA A 152 -18.99 -8.53 17.22
#